data_AF-A0A916BXY3-F1
#
_entry.id   AF-A0A916BXY3-F1
#
_cell.length_a   1.000
_cell.length_b   1.000
_cell.length_c   1.000
_cell.angle_alpha   90.00
_cell.angle_beta   90.00
_cell.angle_gamma   90.00
#
_symmetry.space_group_name_H-M   'P 1'
#
loop_
_entity.id
_entity.type
_entity.pdbx_description
1 polymer ?
#
loop_
_entity_poly.entity_id
_entity_poly.type
_entity_poly.pdbx_seq_one_letter_code
_entity_poly.pdbx_strand_id
1 'polypeptide(L)'
;METSSIQKLNPRLQSVFGILTPSDDAEIRKILSDIDVMLLEFAHFFGSNHAGGGGTGLDLVWIPSGQIKISSFVGAGLDGDHIVDFTVSLQPTWFYGDFPTEQGWEIIAEINADCQHKVYCGNMHCVYELPSVTCTHPVDAAIALRNMTADLIQLGKNKPIEYWLQLAGDSHS
;
A
#
# COMPACT_ATOMS: atom_id res chain seq x y z
N MET A 1 -11.07 -4.72 -10.71
CA MET A 1 -10.75 -3.96 -9.49
C MET A 1 -10.82 -2.51 -9.86
N GLU A 2 -11.58 -1.71 -9.13
CA GLU A 2 -11.70 -0.26 -9.36
C GLU A 2 -10.89 0.47 -8.27
N THR A 3 -10.19 1.53 -8.65
CA THR A 3 -9.39 2.34 -7.72
C THR A 3 -9.76 3.82 -7.85
N SER A 4 -9.60 4.56 -6.76
CA SER A 4 -9.89 5.99 -6.73
C SER A 4 -8.97 6.73 -5.78
N SER A 5 -8.29 7.74 -6.30
CA SER A 5 -7.43 8.64 -5.52
C SER A 5 -8.21 9.27 -4.37
N ILE A 6 -7.74 9.04 -3.15
CA ILE A 6 -8.34 9.66 -1.95
C ILE A 6 -8.10 11.17 -1.98
N GLN A 7 -6.90 11.60 -2.37
CA GLN A 7 -6.52 13.01 -2.43
C GLN A 7 -7.39 13.81 -3.42
N LYS A 8 -7.63 13.27 -4.63
CA LYS A 8 -8.36 13.99 -5.69
C LYS A 8 -9.86 14.02 -5.46
N LEU A 9 -10.42 12.90 -4.99
CA LEU A 9 -11.88 12.71 -4.95
C LEU A 9 -12.46 12.97 -3.56
N ASN A 10 -11.62 13.05 -2.53
CA ASN A 10 -12.01 13.25 -1.13
C ASN A 10 -13.19 12.34 -0.72
N PRO A 11 -13.09 11.01 -0.91
CA PRO A 11 -14.21 10.12 -0.68
C PRO A 11 -14.60 10.04 0.80
N ARG A 12 -15.79 9.49 1.03
CA ARG A 12 -16.25 9.07 2.36
C ARG A 12 -15.41 7.89 2.84
N LEU A 13 -14.82 8.02 4.03
CA LEU A 13 -13.90 7.04 4.60
C LEU A 13 -14.62 5.95 5.43
N GLN A 14 -15.93 6.11 5.67
CA GLN A 14 -16.71 5.19 6.50
C GLN A 14 -16.81 3.78 5.92
N SER A 15 -16.61 3.62 4.61
CA SER A 15 -16.54 2.31 3.96
C SER A 15 -15.35 1.46 4.43
N VAL A 16 -14.30 2.11 4.93
CA VAL A 16 -13.09 1.45 5.44
C VAL A 16 -13.03 1.54 6.95
N PHE A 17 -13.24 2.73 7.51
CA PHE A 17 -13.05 2.99 8.94
C PHE A 17 -14.33 2.89 9.78
N GLY A 18 -15.48 2.54 9.19
CA GLY A 18 -16.75 2.52 9.90
C GLY A 18 -17.24 3.92 10.28
N ILE A 19 -18.06 4.03 11.33
CA ILE A 19 -18.62 5.32 11.74
C ILE A 19 -17.51 6.16 12.39
N LEU A 20 -17.25 7.33 11.81
CA LEU A 20 -16.25 8.27 12.31
C LEU A 20 -16.93 9.48 12.94
N THR A 21 -16.36 9.97 14.05
CA THR A 21 -16.66 11.33 14.52
C THR A 21 -16.04 12.36 13.56
N PRO A 22 -16.52 13.62 13.55
CA PRO A 22 -15.91 14.66 12.72
C PRO A 22 -14.44 14.92 13.06
N SER A 23 -14.03 14.75 14.33
CA SER A 23 -12.63 14.89 14.74
C SER A 23 -11.77 13.75 14.20
N ASP A 24 -12.24 12.51 14.27
CA ASP A 24 -11.48 11.35 13.78
C ASP A 24 -11.33 11.42 12.25
N ASP A 25 -12.40 11.77 11.52
CA ASP A 25 -12.33 11.92 10.06
C ASP A 25 -11.31 13.00 9.65
N ALA A 26 -11.28 14.14 10.36
CA ALA A 26 -10.31 15.20 10.10
C ALA A 26 -8.86 14.76 10.40
N GLU A 27 -8.64 14.06 11.51
CA GLU A 27 -7.32 13.55 11.89
C GLU A 27 -6.81 12.49 10.90
N ILE A 28 -7.66 11.53 10.55
CA ILE A 28 -7.34 10.49 9.56
C ILE A 28 -6.99 11.15 8.22
N ARG A 29 -7.79 12.10 7.72
CA ARG A 29 -7.50 12.79 6.44
C ARG A 29 -6.15 13.50 6.46
N LYS A 30 -5.78 14.14 7.58
CA LYS A 30 -4.46 14.75 7.73
C LYS A 30 -3.36 13.69 7.60
N ILE A 31 -3.52 12.56 8.28
CA ILE A 31 -2.56 11.45 8.22
C ILE A 31 -2.45 10.87 6.79
N LEU A 32 -3.58 10.65 6.11
CA LEU A 32 -3.57 10.16 4.72
C LEU A 32 -2.88 11.16 3.78
N SER A 33 -3.08 12.46 3.98
CA SER A 33 -2.37 13.49 3.20
C SER A 33 -0.86 13.50 3.46
N ASP A 34 -0.41 13.24 4.69
CA ASP A 34 1.01 13.10 5.00
C ASP A 34 1.60 11.87 4.28
N ILE A 35 0.85 10.77 4.23
CA ILE A 35 1.25 9.55 3.52
C ILE A 35 1.37 9.80 2.02
N ASP A 36 0.41 10.51 1.41
CA ASP A 36 0.46 10.86 -0.01
C ASP A 36 1.76 11.60 -0.36
N VAL A 37 2.16 12.57 0.46
CA VAL A 37 3.43 13.31 0.29
C VAL A 37 4.62 12.35 0.37
N MET A 38 4.68 11.49 1.40
CA MET A 38 5.77 10.52 1.56
C MET A 38 5.89 9.56 0.37
N LEU A 39 4.77 9.05 -0.14
CA LEU A 39 4.74 8.14 -1.28
C LEU A 39 5.17 8.83 -2.57
N LEU A 40 4.75 10.07 -2.80
CA LEU A 40 5.18 10.85 -3.97
C LEU A 40 6.67 11.18 -3.91
N GLU A 41 7.20 11.58 -2.75
CA GLU A 41 8.65 11.77 -2.55
C GLU A 41 9.43 10.48 -2.78
N PHE A 42 8.86 9.34 -2.42
CA PHE A 42 9.47 8.04 -2.66
C PHE A 42 9.44 7.64 -4.14
N ALA A 43 8.33 7.89 -4.83
CA ALA A 43 8.25 7.73 -6.29
C ALA A 43 9.30 8.60 -7.00
N HIS A 44 9.44 9.86 -6.59
CA HIS A 44 10.43 10.78 -7.13
C HIS A 44 11.87 10.31 -6.90
N PHE A 45 12.15 9.69 -5.76
CA PHE A 45 13.46 9.08 -5.50
C PHE A 45 13.84 8.04 -6.56
N PHE A 46 12.87 7.29 -7.09
CA PHE A 46 13.06 6.33 -8.18
C PHE A 46 12.80 6.90 -9.58
N GLY A 47 12.67 8.22 -9.73
CA GLY A 47 12.46 8.87 -11.02
C GLY A 47 11.02 8.79 -11.56
N SER A 48 10.06 8.34 -10.75
CA SER A 48 8.63 8.39 -11.06
C SER A 48 7.99 9.66 -10.50
N ASN A 49 6.88 10.10 -11.10
CA ASN A 49 6.08 11.23 -10.60
C ASN A 49 4.69 10.78 -10.13
N HIS A 50 4.49 9.47 -9.89
CA HIS A 50 3.20 8.93 -9.51
C HIS A 50 3.36 7.83 -8.44
N ALA A 51 2.40 7.79 -7.51
CA ALA A 51 2.20 6.71 -6.56
C ALA A 51 0.72 6.31 -6.56
N GLY A 52 0.44 5.01 -6.43
CA GLY A 52 -0.89 4.44 -6.62
C GLY A 52 -1.38 4.50 -8.07
N GLY A 53 -2.53 3.89 -8.32
CA GLY A 53 -3.23 3.93 -9.61
C GLY A 53 -3.79 5.32 -9.92
N GLY A 54 -4.17 6.10 -8.89
CA GLY A 54 -4.60 7.49 -9.04
C GLY A 54 -3.46 8.50 -9.26
N GLY A 55 -2.20 8.08 -9.09
CA GLY A 55 -1.00 8.88 -9.27
C GLY A 55 -0.80 9.99 -8.24
N THR A 56 -1.35 9.83 -7.04
CA THR A 56 -1.33 10.83 -5.96
C THR A 56 -0.94 10.28 -4.59
N GLY A 57 -0.55 9.01 -4.51
CA GLY A 57 -0.36 8.31 -3.24
C GLY A 57 -1.44 7.25 -3.04
N LEU A 58 -2.27 7.41 -2.01
CA LEU A 58 -3.25 6.42 -1.58
C LEU A 58 -4.51 6.42 -2.44
N ASP A 59 -4.95 5.21 -2.76
CA ASP A 59 -6.21 4.93 -3.42
C ASP A 59 -7.17 4.19 -2.50
N LEU A 60 -8.45 4.49 -2.64
CA LEU A 60 -9.54 3.62 -2.23
C LEU A 60 -9.70 2.54 -3.29
N VAL A 61 -9.64 1.27 -2.87
CA VAL A 61 -9.69 0.12 -3.77
C VAL A 61 -10.97 -0.66 -3.53
N TRP A 62 -11.80 -0.78 -4.57
CA TRP A 62 -12.99 -1.64 -4.58
C TRP A 62 -12.67 -2.98 -5.23
N ILE A 63 -12.84 -4.03 -4.43
CA ILE A 63 -12.71 -5.41 -4.87
C ILE A 63 -14.05 -5.86 -5.48
N PRO A 64 -14.04 -6.72 -6.53
CA PRO A 64 -15.28 -7.19 -7.16
C PRO A 64 -16.31 -7.80 -6.20
N SER A 65 -15.85 -8.37 -5.08
CA SER A 65 -16.70 -8.94 -4.02
C SER A 65 -17.33 -7.89 -3.08
N GLY A 66 -17.07 -6.59 -3.31
CA GLY A 66 -17.69 -5.48 -2.59
C GLY A 66 -16.88 -4.92 -1.42
N GLN A 67 -15.77 -5.56 -1.03
CA GLN A 67 -14.90 -5.05 0.02
C GLN A 67 -14.05 -3.88 -0.46
N ILE A 68 -13.74 -3.02 0.50
CA ILE A 68 -13.05 -1.75 0.27
C ILE A 68 -11.84 -1.70 1.18
N LYS A 69 -10.68 -1.36 0.61
CA LYS A 69 -9.45 -1.11 1.34
C LYS A 69 -8.81 0.19 0.91
N ILE A 70 -7.84 0.66 1.69
CA ILE A 70 -6.92 1.71 1.26
C ILE A 70 -5.62 1.02 0.85
N SER A 71 -5.08 1.40 -0.30
CA SER A 71 -3.82 0.84 -0.80
C SER A 71 -3.06 1.89 -1.59
N SER A 72 -1.75 1.80 -1.59
CA SER A 72 -0.91 2.43 -2.61
C SER A 72 0.22 1.49 -2.99
N PHE A 73 0.83 1.79 -4.13
CA PHE A 73 2.09 1.20 -4.53
C PHE A 73 2.99 2.27 -5.15
N VAL A 74 4.30 2.10 -4.99
CA VAL A 74 5.32 2.82 -5.76
C VAL A 74 6.06 1.77 -6.58
N GLY A 75 5.92 1.84 -7.91
CA GLY A 75 6.66 1.01 -8.83
C GLY A 75 8.00 1.66 -9.17
N ALA A 76 9.07 0.87 -9.13
CA ALA A 76 10.41 1.27 -9.53
C ALA A 76 11.03 0.18 -10.38
N GLY A 77 11.72 0.54 -11.45
CA GLY A 77 12.31 -0.44 -12.35
C GLY A 77 13.58 0.05 -13.02
N LEU A 78 14.37 -0.90 -13.53
CA LEU A 78 15.55 -0.61 -14.34
C LEU A 78 15.16 -0.30 -15.79
N ASP A 79 14.06 -0.91 -16.23
CA ASP A 79 13.41 -0.74 -17.52
C ASP A 79 11.91 -1.08 -17.39
N GLY A 80 11.19 -1.13 -18.52
CA GLY A 80 9.76 -1.44 -18.52
C GLY A 80 9.40 -2.88 -18.15
N ASP A 81 10.37 -3.78 -18.05
CA ASP A 81 10.16 -5.22 -17.83
C ASP A 81 10.71 -5.71 -16.47
N HIS A 82 11.54 -4.91 -15.79
CA HIS A 82 12.13 -5.26 -14.49
C HIS A 82 11.64 -4.30 -13.41
N ILE A 83 10.52 -4.65 -12.78
CA ILE A 83 9.80 -3.79 -11.84
C ILE A 83 9.79 -4.37 -10.43
N VAL A 84 9.86 -3.47 -9.45
CA VAL A 84 9.68 -3.70 -8.02
C VAL A 84 8.57 -2.77 -7.54
N ASP A 85 7.57 -3.34 -6.89
CA ASP A 85 6.44 -2.62 -6.33
C ASP A 85 6.54 -2.61 -4.81
N PHE A 86 6.64 -1.40 -4.26
CA PHE A 86 6.56 -1.15 -2.82
C PHE A 86 5.11 -0.82 -2.46
N THR A 87 4.42 -1.77 -1.85
CA THR A 87 2.99 -1.69 -1.59
C THR A 87 2.74 -1.50 -0.11
N VAL A 88 1.81 -0.60 0.22
CA VAL A 88 1.26 -0.46 1.56
C VAL A 88 -0.26 -0.50 1.47
N SER A 89 -0.90 -1.19 2.40
CA SER A 89 -2.35 -1.30 2.45
C SER A 89 -2.88 -1.31 3.87
N LEU A 90 -4.10 -0.80 4.01
CA LEU A 90 -4.93 -0.87 5.20
C LEU A 90 -6.26 -1.48 4.78
N GLN A 91 -6.61 -2.60 5.39
CA GLN A 91 -7.86 -3.30 5.13
C GLN A 91 -8.61 -3.55 6.45
N PRO A 92 -9.94 -3.46 6.45
CA PRO A 92 -10.72 -3.91 7.59
C PRO A 92 -10.53 -5.42 7.80
N THR A 93 -10.55 -5.92 9.04
CA THR A 93 -10.34 -7.35 9.32
C THR A 93 -11.39 -8.27 8.72
N TRP A 94 -12.56 -7.73 8.35
CA TRP A 94 -13.62 -8.44 7.63
C TRP A 94 -13.49 -8.38 6.11
N PHE A 95 -12.33 -7.98 5.60
CA PHE A 95 -12.08 -7.90 4.17
C PHE A 95 -12.24 -9.25 3.46
N TYR A 96 -11.95 -10.37 4.13
CA TYR A 96 -12.10 -11.73 3.57
C TYR A 96 -13.27 -12.54 4.17
N GLY A 97 -14.10 -11.96 5.03
CA GLY A 97 -15.06 -12.74 5.84
C GLY A 97 -16.34 -12.00 6.21
N ASP A 98 -17.08 -12.60 7.14
CA ASP A 98 -18.30 -12.01 7.69
C ASP A 98 -18.00 -10.74 8.50
N PHE A 99 -18.99 -9.86 8.57
CA PHE A 99 -18.88 -8.63 9.36
C PHE A 99 -18.64 -9.01 10.84
N PRO A 100 -17.57 -8.52 11.47
CA PRO A 100 -17.17 -9.00 12.79
C PRO A 100 -18.02 -8.33 13.86
N THR A 101 -18.07 -8.93 15.05
CA THR A 101 -18.68 -8.28 16.23
C THR A 101 -17.87 -7.08 16.72
N GLU A 102 -16.58 -7.03 16.36
CA GLU A 102 -15.63 -5.97 16.75
C GLU A 102 -14.91 -5.42 15.52
N GLN A 103 -14.77 -4.10 15.45
CA GLN A 103 -14.04 -3.47 14.36
C GLN A 103 -12.53 -3.66 14.55
N GLY A 104 -11.86 -4.09 13.48
CA GLY A 104 -10.40 -4.12 13.41
C GLY A 104 -9.91 -3.75 12.02
N TRP A 105 -8.65 -3.32 11.97
CA TRP A 105 -7.92 -3.02 10.76
C TRP A 105 -6.59 -3.73 10.78
N GLU A 106 -6.21 -4.27 9.62
CA GLU A 106 -4.92 -4.86 9.37
C GLU A 106 -4.15 -3.97 8.38
N ILE A 107 -2.90 -3.69 8.74
CA ILE A 107 -1.98 -2.90 7.93
C ILE A 107 -0.88 -3.84 7.46
N ILE A 108 -0.66 -3.85 6.15
CA ILE A 108 0.29 -4.72 5.45
C ILE A 108 1.19 -3.86 4.57
N ALA A 109 2.49 -4.17 4.55
CA ALA A 109 3.46 -3.53 3.69
C ALA A 109 4.43 -4.56 3.13
N GLU A 110 4.57 -4.56 1.81
CA GLU A 110 5.23 -5.61 1.05
C GLU A 110 6.10 -5.00 -0.03
N ILE A 111 7.15 -5.73 -0.41
CA ILE A 111 7.96 -5.48 -1.58
C ILE A 111 7.74 -6.67 -2.50
N ASN A 112 7.15 -6.40 -3.66
CA ASN A 112 6.95 -7.37 -4.71
C ASN A 112 7.96 -7.08 -5.82
N ALA A 113 8.57 -8.10 -6.42
CA ALA A 113 9.55 -7.93 -7.48
C ALA A 113 9.35 -8.97 -8.60
N ASP A 114 9.64 -8.57 -9.84
CA ASP A 114 9.65 -9.49 -10.98
C ASP A 114 10.82 -10.50 -10.85
N CYS A 115 10.54 -11.78 -11.13
CA CYS A 115 11.50 -12.89 -11.08
C CYS A 115 12.58 -12.85 -12.18
N GLN A 116 12.44 -11.98 -13.20
CA GLN A 116 13.37 -11.80 -14.33
C GLN A 116 13.70 -13.07 -15.13
N HIS A 117 12.90 -14.14 -15.02
CA HIS A 117 13.18 -15.38 -15.73
C HIS A 117 12.94 -15.26 -17.25
N LYS A 118 13.79 -15.93 -18.04
CA LYS A 118 13.63 -16.03 -19.52
C LYS A 118 12.27 -16.58 -19.96
N VAL A 119 11.61 -17.32 -19.08
CA VAL A 119 10.20 -17.69 -19.22
C VAL A 119 9.44 -16.79 -18.27
N TYR A 120 8.63 -15.88 -18.82
CA TYR A 120 7.73 -15.02 -18.07
C TYR A 120 6.96 -15.86 -17.04
N CYS A 121 7.23 -15.65 -15.74
CA CYS A 121 6.59 -16.40 -14.66
C CYS A 121 5.15 -15.92 -14.38
N GLY A 122 4.66 -14.93 -15.12
CA GLY A 122 3.28 -14.47 -15.03
C GLY A 122 3.01 -13.42 -13.97
N ASN A 123 3.84 -13.38 -12.92
CA ASN A 123 3.52 -12.71 -11.66
C ASN A 123 4.76 -12.11 -10.99
N MET A 124 4.56 -11.00 -10.26
CA MET A 124 5.52 -10.52 -9.27
C MET A 124 5.52 -11.45 -8.05
N HIS A 125 6.66 -11.56 -7.37
CA HIS A 125 6.80 -12.31 -6.13
C HIS A 125 6.99 -11.37 -4.94
N CYS A 126 6.30 -11.64 -3.84
CA CYS A 126 6.60 -10.99 -2.57
C CYS A 126 7.97 -11.46 -2.09
N VAL A 127 8.95 -10.56 -2.13
CA VAL A 127 10.34 -10.81 -1.71
C VAL A 127 10.61 -10.33 -0.29
N TYR A 128 9.74 -9.48 0.25
CA TYR A 128 9.83 -8.99 1.61
C TYR A 128 8.46 -8.52 2.10
N GLU A 129 8.12 -8.87 3.34
CA GLU A 129 6.91 -8.41 4.03
C GLU A 129 7.31 -7.86 5.40
N LEU A 130 6.86 -6.65 5.73
CA LEU A 130 6.97 -6.12 7.09
C LEU A 130 5.95 -6.82 8.01
N PRO A 131 6.25 -7.06 9.29
CA PRO A 131 5.28 -7.64 10.22
C PRO A 131 3.97 -6.84 10.21
N SER A 132 2.86 -7.53 9.94
CA SER A 132 1.56 -6.87 9.89
C SER A 132 1.17 -6.29 11.25
N VAL A 133 0.42 -5.19 11.21
CA VAL A 133 -0.06 -4.50 12.41
C VAL A 133 -1.58 -4.57 12.43
N THR A 134 -2.15 -4.93 13.58
CA THR A 134 -3.60 -4.89 13.80
C THR A 134 -3.95 -3.77 14.76
N CYS A 135 -5.01 -3.03 14.46
CA CYS A 135 -5.55 -1.97 15.31
C CYS A 135 -7.07 -2.14 15.49
N THR A 136 -7.61 -1.71 16.61
CA THR A 136 -9.05 -1.73 16.91
C THR A 136 -9.67 -0.33 16.99
N HIS A 137 -8.90 0.72 16.68
CA HIS A 137 -9.37 2.09 16.60
C HIS A 137 -8.97 2.71 15.24
N PRO A 138 -9.86 3.47 14.58
CA PRO A 138 -9.62 3.94 13.21
C PRO A 138 -8.46 4.93 13.09
N VAL A 139 -8.30 5.84 14.07
CA VAL A 139 -7.18 6.78 14.11
C VAL A 139 -5.85 6.04 14.29
N ASP A 140 -5.80 5.03 15.18
CA ASP A 140 -4.60 4.22 15.40
C ASP A 140 -4.22 3.44 14.14
N ALA A 141 -5.21 2.93 13.41
CA ALA A 141 -4.99 2.25 12.14
C ALA A 141 -4.37 3.19 11.09
N ALA A 142 -4.83 4.45 11.00
CA ALA A 142 -4.23 5.45 10.11
C ALA A 142 -2.80 5.80 10.53
N ILE A 143 -2.52 5.93 11.84
CA ILE A 143 -1.17 6.15 12.37
C ILE A 143 -0.26 4.97 12.05
N ALA A 144 -0.75 3.73 12.24
CA ALA A 144 -0.02 2.52 11.91
C ALA A 144 0.32 2.44 10.42
N LEU A 145 -0.65 2.77 9.55
CA LEU A 145 -0.44 2.88 8.10
C LEU A 145 0.68 3.88 7.77
N ARG A 146 0.66 5.06 8.41
CA ARG A 146 1.70 6.08 8.21
C ARG A 146 3.09 5.58 8.60
N ASN A 147 3.19 4.95 9.76
CA ASN A 147 4.46 4.47 10.28
C ASN A 147 5.01 3.32 9.41
N MET A 148 4.18 2.35 9.01
CA MET A 148 4.58 1.29 8.09
C MET A 148 4.99 1.83 6.71
N THR A 149 4.31 2.85 6.19
CA THR A 149 4.76 3.53 4.97
C THR A 149 6.16 4.11 5.15
N ALA A 150 6.43 4.81 6.25
CA ALA A 150 7.75 5.39 6.52
C ALA A 150 8.84 4.30 6.61
N ASP A 151 8.56 3.20 7.29
CA ASP A 151 9.48 2.06 7.42
C ASP A 151 9.75 1.40 6.06
N LEU A 152 8.70 1.17 5.25
CA LEU A 152 8.82 0.63 3.90
C LEU A 152 9.67 1.55 3.00
N ILE A 153 9.46 2.86 3.08
CA ILE A 153 10.24 3.86 2.33
C ILE A 153 11.71 3.80 2.74
N GLN A 154 12.00 3.76 4.04
CA GLN A 154 13.39 3.63 4.51
C GLN A 154 14.02 2.35 3.98
N LEU A 155 13.33 1.22 4.10
CA LEU A 155 13.79 -0.06 3.61
C LEU A 155 14.08 -0.02 2.11
N GLY A 156 13.14 0.50 1.31
CA GLY A 156 13.27 0.58 -0.15
C GLY A 156 14.39 1.52 -0.60
N LYS A 157 14.63 2.63 0.11
CA LYS A 157 15.77 3.55 -0.17
C LYS A 157 17.13 2.97 0.24
N ASN A 158 17.16 2.03 1.18
CA ASN A 158 18.40 1.45 1.72
C ASN A 158 19.03 0.37 0.82
N LYS A 159 18.33 -0.07 -0.23
CA LYS A 159 18.80 -1.11 -1.16
C LYS A 159 18.57 -0.66 -2.60
N PRO A 160 19.49 -0.98 -3.53
CA PRO A 160 19.27 -0.73 -4.95
C PRO A 160 18.15 -1.66 -5.48
N ILE A 161 17.55 -1.30 -6.63
CA ILE A 161 16.43 -2.05 -7.22
C ILE A 161 16.85 -3.48 -7.60
N GLU A 162 18.08 -3.65 -8.07
CA GLU A 162 18.71 -4.93 -8.41
C GLU A 162 18.68 -5.92 -7.24
N TYR A 163 18.80 -5.45 -6.00
CA TYR A 163 18.78 -6.31 -4.82
C TYR A 163 17.42 -7.02 -4.68
N TRP A 164 16.32 -6.27 -4.84
CA TRP A 164 14.97 -6.82 -4.72
C TRP A 164 14.64 -7.78 -5.87
N LEU A 165 15.06 -7.43 -7.09
CA LEU A 165 14.92 -8.28 -8.27
C LEU A 165 15.69 -9.60 -8.13
N GLN A 166 16.90 -9.55 -7.57
CA GLN A 166 17.68 -10.76 -7.31
C GLN A 166 16.98 -11.70 -6.32
N LEU A 167 16.38 -11.18 -5.25
CA LEU A 167 15.63 -12.01 -4.29
C LEU A 167 14.47 -12.77 -4.96
N ALA A 168 13.79 -12.16 -5.93
CA ALA A 168 12.73 -12.83 -6.68
C ALA A 168 13.28 -13.96 -7.55
N GLY A 169 14.46 -13.80 -8.14
CA GLY A 169 15.15 -14.83 -8.91
C GLY A 169 15.63 -16.01 -8.05
N ASP A 170 16.26 -15.72 -6.91
CA ASP A 170 16.82 -16.74 -5.98
C ASP A 170 15.72 -17.59 -5.31
N SER A 171 14.49 -17.08 -5.23
CA SER A 171 13.34 -17.81 -4.67
C SER A 171 12.91 -19.04 -5.48
N HIS A 172 13.40 -19.19 -6.71
CA HIS A 172 13.01 -20.26 -7.65
C HIS A 172 14.18 -21.05 -8.24
N SER A 173 15.40 -20.88 -7.68
CA SER A 173 16.61 -21.63 -8.07
C SER A 173 16.81 -22.92 -7.28
#